data_AF-A0A8E2WBB8-F1
#
_entry.id   AF-A0A8E2WBB8-F1
#
_cell.length_a   1.000
_cell.length_b   1.000
_cell.length_c   1.000
_cell.angle_alpha   90.00
_cell.angle_beta   90.00
_cell.angle_gamma   90.00
#
_symmetry.space_group_name_H-M   'P 1'
#
loop_
_entity.id
_entity.type
_entity.pdbx_description
1 polymer ?
#
loop_
_entity_poly.entity_id
_entity_poly.type
_entity_poly.pdbx_seq_one_letter_code
_entity_poly.pdbx_strand_id
1 'polypeptide(L)'
;MFPSADSVALALVTACRLTGTNPMLTALGRASNLEARGRHLAFAALIEAFPEARKMGVARCCGYGKGMAAAPSNLGTFRKSSWWREDWIDEIVGALVADQYGEAAE
;
A
#
# COMPACT_ATOMS: atom_id res chain seq x y z
N MET A 1 -9.61 -7.26 -11.01
CA MET A 1 -10.21 -5.92 -10.79
C MET A 1 -9.13 -4.97 -10.32
N PHE A 2 -9.19 -3.67 -10.65
CA PHE A 2 -8.26 -2.66 -10.15
C PHE A 2 -8.85 -2.02 -8.87
N PRO A 3 -8.06 -1.70 -7.82
CA PRO A 3 -8.58 -1.12 -6.58
C PRO A 3 -9.27 0.22 -6.81
N SER A 4 -10.34 0.49 -6.05
CA SER A 4 -11.01 1.80 -6.06
C SER A 4 -10.14 2.87 -5.39
N ALA A 5 -10.53 4.15 -5.54
CA ALA A 5 -9.85 5.24 -4.85
C ALA A 5 -9.92 5.09 -3.33
N ASP A 6 -11.06 4.63 -2.80
CA ASP A 6 -11.26 4.41 -1.37
C ASP A 6 -10.42 3.24 -0.86
N SER A 7 -10.33 2.14 -1.61
CA SER A 7 -9.41 1.03 -1.28
C SER A 7 -7.95 1.50 -1.23
N VAL A 8 -7.52 2.33 -2.19
CA VAL A 8 -6.16 2.90 -2.17
C VAL A 8 -5.96 3.80 -0.95
N ALA A 9 -6.92 4.67 -0.66
CA ALA A 9 -6.86 5.58 0.48
C ALA A 9 -6.81 4.83 1.81
N LEU A 10 -7.67 3.82 1.99
CA LEU A 10 -7.71 2.96 3.17
C LEU A 10 -6.38 2.24 3.37
N ALA A 11 -5.82 1.64 2.31
CA ALA A 11 -4.52 0.97 2.39
C ALA A 11 -3.40 1.93 2.82
N LEU A 12 -3.35 3.13 2.23
CA LEU A 12 -2.35 4.13 2.55
C LEU A 12 -2.47 4.65 3.98
N VAL A 13 -3.69 4.97 4.43
CA VAL A 13 -3.94 5.48 5.78
C VAL A 13 -3.60 4.42 6.82
N THR A 14 -4.04 3.17 6.63
CA THR A 14 -3.76 2.07 7.56
C THR A 14 -2.26 1.78 7.63
N ALA A 15 -1.59 1.66 6.47
CA ALA A 15 -0.14 1.44 6.44
C ALA A 15 0.66 2.59 7.10
N CYS A 16 0.24 3.83 6.86
CA CYS A 16 0.89 5.00 7.45
C CYS A 16 0.69 5.08 8.96
N ARG A 17 -0.49 4.70 9.46
CA ARG A 17 -0.76 4.58 10.90
C ARG A 17 0.18 3.57 11.56
N LEU A 18 0.34 2.37 10.96
CA LEU A 18 1.19 1.30 11.49
C LEU A 18 2.67 1.69 11.51
N THR A 19 3.12 2.44 10.51
CA THR A 19 4.52 2.85 10.36
C THR A 19 4.85 4.19 11.01
N GLY A 20 3.86 4.92 11.51
CA GLY A 20 4.03 6.28 12.03
C GLY A 20 4.41 7.31 10.94
N THR A 21 4.02 7.08 9.69
CA THR A 21 4.33 7.96 8.54
C THR A 21 3.12 8.80 8.13
N ASN A 22 3.32 9.80 7.26
CA ASN A 22 2.25 10.68 6.82
C ASN A 22 1.57 10.16 5.53
N PRO A 23 0.25 9.88 5.54
CA PRO A 23 -0.46 9.35 4.37
C PRO A 23 -0.56 10.36 3.23
N MET A 24 -0.72 11.66 3.53
CA MET A 24 -0.79 12.71 2.52
C MET A 24 0.54 12.88 1.79
N LEU A 25 1.66 12.92 2.52
CA LEU A 25 2.99 12.98 1.90
C LEU A 25 3.28 11.72 1.08
N THR A 26 2.81 10.56 1.54
CA THR A 26 2.96 9.30 0.82
C THR A 26 2.20 9.31 -0.50
N ALA A 27 0.90 9.61 -0.47
CA ALA A 27 0.03 9.66 -1.64
C ALA A 27 0.52 10.65 -2.70
N LEU A 28 1.03 11.81 -2.26
CA LEU A 28 1.59 12.83 -3.15
C LEU A 28 2.99 12.50 -3.68
N GLY A 29 3.58 11.37 -3.28
CA GLY A 29 4.93 10.99 -3.70
C GLY A 29 6.03 11.86 -3.09
N ARG A 30 5.75 12.53 -1.96
CA ARG A 30 6.64 13.49 -1.28
C ARG A 30 7.31 12.93 -0.02
N ALA A 31 6.92 11.75 0.44
CA ALA A 31 7.55 11.09 1.59
C ALA A 31 9.05 10.83 1.33
N SER A 32 9.88 11.16 2.31
CA SER A 32 11.31 10.80 2.30
C SER A 32 11.51 9.28 2.35
N ASN A 33 12.72 8.78 2.08
CA ASN A 33 13.00 7.34 2.08
C ASN A 33 12.68 6.65 3.42
N LEU A 34 12.88 7.34 4.56
CA LEU A 34 12.55 6.82 5.88
C LEU A 34 11.04 6.82 6.15
N GLU A 35 10.31 7.78 5.58
CA GLU A 35 8.86 7.93 5.68
C GLU A 35 8.09 7.11 4.63
N ALA A 36 8.79 6.48 3.68
CA ALA A 36 8.17 5.70 2.61
C ALA A 36 7.80 4.26 3.02
N ARG A 37 7.95 3.88 4.30
CA ARG A 37 7.57 2.52 4.76
C ARG A 37 6.10 2.23 4.52
N GLY A 38 5.22 3.17 4.89
CA GLY A 38 3.77 3.06 4.65
C GLY A 38 3.44 2.84 3.18
N ARG A 39 4.16 3.50 2.26
CA ARG A 39 4.03 3.28 0.81
C ARG A 39 4.27 1.82 0.42
N HIS A 40 5.36 1.23 0.91
CA HIS A 40 5.76 -0.12 0.51
C HIS A 40 4.80 -1.17 1.06
N LEU A 41 4.33 -1.00 2.29
CA LEU A 41 3.32 -1.88 2.89
C LEU A 41 1.97 -1.76 2.17
N ALA A 42 1.48 -0.54 1.94
CA ALA A 42 0.23 -0.31 1.20
C ALA A 42 0.28 -0.92 -0.20
N PHE A 43 1.41 -0.75 -0.91
CA PHE A 43 1.61 -1.36 -2.22
C PHE A 43 1.56 -2.89 -2.16
N ALA A 44 2.24 -3.51 -1.18
CA ALA A 44 2.23 -4.96 -1.02
C ALA A 44 0.82 -5.49 -0.73
N ALA A 45 0.11 -4.87 0.20
CA ALA A 45 -1.26 -5.26 0.55
C ALA A 45 -2.21 -5.10 -0.65
N LEU A 46 -2.11 -4.01 -1.41
CA LEU A 46 -2.97 -3.80 -2.58
C LEU A 46 -2.72 -4.82 -3.70
N ILE A 47 -1.48 -5.24 -3.95
CA ILE A 47 -1.22 -6.29 -4.97
C ILE A 47 -1.61 -7.69 -4.47
N GLU A 48 -1.77 -7.88 -3.17
CA GLU A 48 -2.26 -9.12 -2.56
C GLU A 48 -3.80 -9.19 -2.59
N ALA A 49 -4.47 -8.10 -2.21
CA ALA A 49 -5.93 -7.98 -2.27
C ALA A 49 -6.46 -7.87 -3.72
N PHE A 50 -5.67 -7.33 -4.65
CA PHE A 50 -6.04 -7.16 -6.05
C PHE A 50 -5.00 -7.79 -6.99
N PRO A 51 -4.88 -9.12 -7.02
CA PRO A 51 -3.80 -9.83 -7.73
C PRO A 51 -3.81 -9.59 -9.24
N GLU A 52 -4.99 -9.35 -9.81
CA GLU A 52 -5.18 -9.06 -11.24
C GLU A 52 -4.84 -7.60 -11.62
N ALA A 53 -4.62 -6.72 -10.65
CA ALA A 53 -4.32 -5.32 -10.92
C ALA A 53 -2.90 -5.16 -11.45
N ARG A 54 -2.73 -4.31 -12.49
CA ARG A 54 -1.40 -4.02 -13.03
C ARG A 54 -0.55 -3.33 -11.96
N LYS A 55 0.50 -4.02 -11.49
CA LYS A 55 1.42 -3.55 -10.43
C LYS A 55 1.91 -2.12 -10.62
N MET A 56 2.27 -1.73 -11.85
CA MET A 56 2.72 -0.36 -12.14
C MET A 56 1.63 0.70 -11.94
N GLY A 57 0.37 0.36 -12.18
CA GLY A 57 -0.75 1.24 -11.86
C GLY A 57 -0.92 1.41 -10.36
N VAL A 58 -0.95 0.28 -9.62
CA VAL A 58 -1.05 0.27 -8.14
C VAL A 58 0.10 1.04 -7.49
N ALA A 59 1.31 0.89 -7.99
CA ALA A 59 2.47 1.65 -7.54
C ALA A 59 2.26 3.17 -7.70
N ARG A 60 1.73 3.64 -8.84
CA ARG A 60 1.44 5.08 -9.00
C ARG A 60 0.42 5.57 -7.99
N CYS A 61 -0.61 4.77 -7.70
CA CYS A 61 -1.61 5.07 -6.68
C CYS A 61 -1.00 5.19 -5.27
N CYS A 62 0.09 4.46 -4.99
CA CYS A 62 0.83 4.55 -3.72
C CYS A 62 1.88 5.68 -3.70
N GLY A 63 1.87 6.58 -4.69
CA GLY A 63 2.81 7.70 -4.76
C GLY A 63 4.22 7.33 -5.20
N TYR A 64 4.42 6.22 -5.92
CA TYR A 64 5.68 5.96 -6.61
C TYR A 64 5.82 6.91 -7.81
N GLY A 65 6.64 7.94 -7.66
CA GLY A 65 6.87 8.96 -8.69
C GLY A 65 7.65 8.46 -9.93
N LYS A 66 7.79 9.32 -10.95
CA LYS A 66 8.47 9.01 -12.23
C LYS A 66 9.90 8.48 -12.07
N GLY A 67 10.63 8.84 -11.01
CA GLY A 67 11.98 8.34 -10.71
C GLY A 67 12.04 7.03 -9.90
N MET A 68 10.89 6.50 -9.50
CA MET A 68 10.77 5.33 -8.61
C MET A 68 10.22 4.10 -9.32
N ALA A 69 10.31 4.05 -10.65
CA ALA A 69 9.74 2.97 -11.47
C ALA A 69 10.30 1.57 -11.11
N ALA A 70 11.53 1.51 -10.57
CA ALA A 70 12.17 0.27 -10.12
C ALA A 70 11.91 -0.08 -8.64
N ALA A 71 11.35 0.84 -7.85
CA ALA A 71 11.10 0.56 -6.43
C ALA A 71 10.01 -0.52 -6.20
N PRO A 72 8.93 -0.63 -7.01
CA PRO A 72 7.98 -1.74 -6.90
C PRO A 72 8.62 -3.11 -7.13
N SER A 73 9.63 -3.21 -8.02
CA SER A 73 10.39 -4.45 -8.23
C SER A 73 11.33 -4.80 -7.07
N ASN A 74 11.64 -3.84 -6.19
CA ASN A 74 12.49 -4.05 -5.01
C ASN A 74 11.71 -4.55 -3.79
N LEU A 75 10.44 -4.94 -3.93
CA LEU A 75 9.61 -5.38 -2.81
C LEU A 75 10.24 -6.53 -2.01
N GLY A 76 10.91 -7.48 -2.69
CA GLY A 76 11.64 -8.56 -2.02
C GLY A 76 12.80 -8.07 -1.15
N THR A 77 13.40 -6.92 -1.46
CA THR A 77 14.42 -6.27 -0.61
C THR A 77 13.77 -5.60 0.60
N PHE A 78 12.64 -4.92 0.42
CA PHE A 78 11.91 -4.31 1.53
C PHE A 78 11.40 -5.35 2.52
N ARG A 79 10.88 -6.50 2.05
CA ARG A 79 10.46 -7.64 2.88
C ARG A 79 11.56 -8.19 3.80
N LYS A 80 12.83 -8.00 3.45
CA LYS A 80 13.99 -8.41 4.24
C LYS A 80 14.46 -7.35 5.25
N SER A 81 13.87 -6.16 5.23
CA SER A 81 14.27 -5.08 6.13
C SER A 81 13.75 -5.31 7.54
N SER A 82 14.49 -4.88 8.57
CA SER A 82 14.13 -5.10 9.98
C SER A 82 12.82 -4.43 10.43
N TRP A 83 12.37 -3.42 9.68
CA TRP A 83 11.10 -2.73 9.92
C TRP A 83 9.91 -3.41 9.25
N TRP A 84 10.14 -4.39 8.37
CA TRP A 84 9.07 -5.08 7.65
C TRP A 84 8.35 -6.05 8.57
N ARG A 85 7.03 -6.11 8.42
CA ARG A 85 6.10 -6.82 9.29
C ARG A 85 5.00 -7.41 8.42
N GLU A 86 5.00 -8.73 8.23
CA GLU A 86 3.95 -9.41 7.43
C GLU A 86 2.59 -9.34 8.14
N ASP A 87 2.58 -9.30 9.47
CA ASP A 87 1.37 -9.06 10.28
C ASP A 87 0.67 -7.73 9.94
N TRP A 88 1.44 -6.71 9.53
CA TRP A 88 0.88 -5.44 9.07
C TRP A 88 0.28 -5.52 7.67
N ILE A 89 0.77 -6.43 6.81
CA ILE A 89 0.18 -6.67 5.50
C ILE A 89 -1.19 -7.31 5.68
N ASP A 90 -1.28 -8.34 6.51
CA ASP A 90 -2.53 -9.04 6.83
C ASP A 90 -3.59 -8.08 7.38
N GLU A 91 -3.19 -7.15 8.27
CA GLU A 91 -4.10 -6.13 8.82
C GLU A 91 -4.64 -5.19 7.74
N ILE A 92 -3.79 -4.75 6.80
CA ILE A 92 -4.22 -3.89 5.69
C ILE A 92 -5.14 -4.65 4.72
N VAL A 93 -4.79 -5.88 4.35
CA VAL A 93 -5.62 -6.74 3.49
C VAL A 93 -6.97 -7.02 4.16
N GLY A 94 -6.97 -7.32 5.46
CA GLY A 94 -8.19 -7.51 6.24
C GLY A 94 -9.10 -6.28 6.21
N ALA A 95 -8.55 -5.07 6.34
CA ALA A 95 -9.33 -3.84 6.22
C ALA A 95 -9.94 -3.65 4.82
N LEU A 96 -9.20 -3.97 3.75
CA LEU A 96 -9.68 -3.87 2.37
C LEU A 96 -10.80 -4.86 2.06
N VAL A 97 -10.74 -6.06 2.66
CA VAL A 97 -11.72 -7.12 2.43
C VAL A 97 -12.95 -6.95 3.32
N ALA A 98 -12.79 -6.46 4.55
CA ALA A 98 -13.92 -6.18 5.44
C ALA A 98 -14.90 -5.16 4.82
N ASP A 99 -14.38 -4.15 4.15
CA ASP A 99 -15.17 -3.14 3.44
C ASP A 99 -15.98 -3.76 2.28
N GLN A 100 -15.38 -4.72 1.55
CA GLN A 100 -16.07 -5.43 0.46
C GLN A 100 -17.22 -6.33 0.92
N TYR A 101 -17.16 -6.84 2.16
CA TYR A 101 -18.23 -7.66 2.74
C TYR A 101 -19.27 -6.85 3.51
N GLY A 102 -18.94 -5.65 3.99
CA GLY A 102 -19.88 -4.74 4.63
C GLY A 102 -20.96 -4.25 3.67
N GLU A 103 -20.58 -3.89 2.44
CA GLU A 103 -21.53 -3.43 1.40
C GLU A 103 -22.40 -4.57 0.83
N ALA A 104 -21.97 -5.83 0.93
CA ALA A 104 -22.75 -6.98 0.44
C ALA A 104 -23.85 -7.46 1.41
N ALA A 105 -23.90 -6.90 2.62
CA ALA A 105 -24.83 -7.27 3.68
C ALA A 105 -25.97 -6.25 3.90
N GLU A 106 -25.98 -5.12 3.16
CA GLU A 106 -27.10 -4.19 3.03
C GLU A 106 -27.87 -4.39 1.70
#